data_AF-A0A2E9GG98-F1
#
_entry.id   AF-A0A2E9GG98-F1
#
_cell.length_a   1.000
_cell.length_b   1.000
_cell.length_c   1.000
_cell.angle_alpha   90.00
_cell.angle_beta   90.00
_cell.angle_gamma   90.00
#
_symmetry.space_group_name_H-M   'P 1'
#
loop_
_entity.id
_entity.type
_entity.pdbx_description
1 polymer ?
#
loop_
_entity_poly.entity_id
_entity_poly.type
_entity_poly.pdbx_seq_one_letter_code
_entity_poly.pdbx_strand_id
1 'polypeptide(L)'
;MLKPKMVFTALAVWFFFHIVIFWFMNPAGVEAFIDSEKGQLLGRQLGYFGGTCCIIIGVVMFLLRDLDLALAKRVLLGVGGSLVILDAILIATNNSAMNKFPDEPMLQTPLPAVALWIGLTAYTLYVGFTAED
;
A
#
# COMPACT_ATOMS: atom_id res chain seq x y z
N MET A 1 22.40 -12.71 3.69
CA MET A 1 21.45 -12.80 2.55
C MET A 1 20.07 -12.39 3.03
N LEU A 2 19.44 -11.45 2.32
CA LEU A 2 18.09 -10.99 2.63
C LEU A 2 17.09 -12.08 2.22
N LYS A 3 16.27 -12.54 3.16
CA LYS A 3 15.40 -13.71 2.95
C LYS A 3 14.01 -13.26 2.46
N PRO A 4 13.41 -13.93 1.47
CA PRO A 4 12.03 -13.65 1.02
C PRO A 4 11.01 -13.55 2.17
N LYS A 5 11.17 -14.40 3.19
CA LYS A 5 10.39 -14.37 4.44
C LYS A 5 10.32 -12.98 5.09
N MET A 6 11.41 -12.24 5.09
CA MET A 6 11.46 -10.89 5.66
C MET A 6 10.65 -9.90 4.83
N VAL A 7 10.75 -9.97 3.50
CA VAL A 7 9.99 -9.12 2.58
C VAL A 7 8.49 -9.36 2.74
N PHE A 8 8.07 -10.63 2.73
CA PHE A 8 6.67 -11.00 2.95
C PHE A 8 6.14 -10.53 4.31
N THR A 9 6.97 -10.60 5.36
CA THR A 9 6.60 -10.07 6.69
C THR A 9 6.45 -8.54 6.64
N ALA A 10 7.39 -7.83 6.02
CA ALA A 10 7.35 -6.37 5.92
C ALA A 10 6.10 -5.91 5.13
N LEU A 11 5.81 -6.56 3.99
CA LEU A 11 4.61 -6.31 3.22
C LEU A 11 3.34 -6.61 4.03
N ALA A 12 3.28 -7.73 4.75
CA ALA A 12 2.14 -8.06 5.59
C ALA A 12 1.86 -6.98 6.65
N VAL A 13 2.89 -6.56 7.38
CA VAL A 13 2.79 -5.48 8.39
C VAL A 13 2.36 -4.18 7.74
N TRP A 14 2.93 -3.84 6.58
CA TRP A 14 2.59 -2.62 5.85
C TRP A 14 1.12 -2.61 5.40
N PHE A 15 0.61 -3.71 4.87
CA PHE A 15 -0.80 -3.82 4.49
C PHE A 15 -1.73 -3.85 5.70
N PHE A 16 -1.34 -4.45 6.83
CA PHE A 16 -2.13 -4.35 8.06
C PHE A 16 -2.16 -2.92 8.63
N PHE A 17 -1.07 -2.16 8.52
CA PHE A 17 -1.06 -0.75 8.94
C PHE A 17 -2.10 0.08 8.18
N HIS A 18 -2.38 -0.22 6.92
CA HIS A 18 -3.41 0.49 6.13
C HIS A 18 -4.83 0.33 6.68
N ILE A 19 -5.09 -0.63 7.57
CA ILE A 19 -6.37 -0.70 8.30
C ILE A 19 -6.58 0.57 9.12
N VAL A 20 -5.53 1.06 9.78
CA VAL A 20 -5.60 2.30 10.57
C VAL A 20 -6.05 3.46 9.69
N ILE A 21 -5.48 3.56 8.50
CA ILE A 21 -5.81 4.62 7.54
C ILE A 21 -7.25 4.45 7.04
N PHE A 22 -7.61 3.29 6.53
CA PHE A 22 -8.87 3.09 5.81
C PHE A 22 -10.11 2.91 6.70
N TRP A 23 -9.94 2.38 7.92
CA TRP A 23 -11.07 2.13 8.82
C TRP A 23 -11.22 3.20 9.89
N PHE A 24 -10.12 3.80 10.35
CA PHE A 24 -10.18 4.76 11.46
C PHE A 24 -9.98 6.20 10.99
N MET A 25 -9.01 6.46 10.09
CA MET A 25 -8.75 7.83 9.63
C MET A 25 -9.67 8.26 8.49
N ASN A 26 -10.02 7.35 7.58
CA ASN A 26 -10.87 7.66 6.43
C ASN A 26 -12.24 8.22 6.81
N PRO A 27 -12.99 7.70 7.81
CA PRO A 27 -14.26 8.31 8.20
C PRO A 27 -14.13 9.78 8.60
N ALA A 28 -13.09 10.12 9.37
CA ALA A 28 -12.83 11.50 9.78
C ALA A 28 -12.48 12.40 8.58
N GLY A 29 -11.68 11.91 7.64
CA GLY A 29 -11.39 12.64 6.40
C GLY A 29 -12.64 12.85 5.55
N VAL A 30 -13.45 11.80 5.36
CA VAL A 30 -14.68 11.88 4.57
C VAL A 30 -15.68 12.88 5.17
N GLU A 31 -15.83 12.91 6.49
CA GLU A 31 -16.66 13.91 7.19
C GLU A 31 -16.15 15.33 7.02
N ALA A 32 -14.83 15.53 6.93
CA ALA A 32 -14.22 16.84 6.79
C ALA A 32 -14.30 17.42 5.36
N PHE A 33 -14.36 16.57 4.33
CA PHE A 33 -14.28 17.00 2.93
C PHE A 33 -15.55 16.78 2.10
N ILE A 34 -16.55 16.07 2.62
CA ILE A 34 -17.78 15.75 1.88
C ILE A 34 -19.01 16.18 2.68
N ASP A 35 -19.71 17.20 2.22
CA ASP A 35 -20.89 17.73 2.94
C ASP A 35 -22.13 16.85 2.83
N SER A 36 -22.31 16.15 1.70
CA SER A 36 -23.52 15.37 1.46
C SER A 36 -23.51 14.03 2.22
N GLU A 37 -24.60 13.69 2.91
CA GLU A 37 -24.72 12.41 3.63
C GLU A 37 -24.51 11.19 2.73
N LYS A 38 -25.07 11.23 1.51
CA LYS A 38 -24.88 10.16 0.51
C LYS A 38 -23.42 10.03 0.10
N GLY A 39 -22.74 11.15 -0.12
CA GLY A 39 -21.32 11.18 -0.45
C GLY A 39 -20.46 10.68 0.70
N GLN A 40 -20.78 11.04 1.94
CA GLN A 40 -20.08 10.54 3.12
C GLN A 40 -20.24 9.02 3.28
N LEU A 41 -21.46 8.51 3.10
CA LEU A 41 -21.72 7.07 3.18
C LEU A 41 -20.88 6.30 2.13
N LEU A 42 -20.89 6.77 0.88
CA LEU A 42 -20.10 6.15 -0.20
C LEU A 42 -18.59 6.25 0.06
N GLY A 43 -18.10 7.41 0.49
CA GLY A 43 -16.68 7.60 0.82
C GLY A 43 -16.21 6.68 1.96
N ARG A 44 -17.02 6.52 3.01
CA ARG A 44 -16.74 5.57 4.10
C ARG A 44 -16.74 4.13 3.61
N GLN A 45 -17.74 3.74 2.83
CA GLN A 45 -17.83 2.39 2.26
C GLN A 45 -16.61 2.04 1.40
N LEU A 46 -16.16 2.96 0.54
CA LEU A 46 -14.95 2.77 -0.27
C LEU A 46 -13.70 2.62 0.61
N GLY A 47 -13.59 3.42 1.67
CA GLY A 47 -12.51 3.25 2.64
C GLY A 47 -12.56 1.88 3.32
N TYR A 48 -13.70 1.47 3.87
CA TYR A 48 -13.84 0.16 4.51
C TYR A 48 -13.53 -0.99 3.57
N PHE A 49 -13.98 -0.89 2.32
CA PHE A 49 -13.65 -1.85 1.27
C PHE A 49 -12.14 -1.91 1.02
N GLY A 50 -11.49 -0.76 0.82
CA GLY A 50 -10.03 -0.66 0.65
C GLY A 50 -9.26 -1.26 1.84
N GLY A 51 -9.67 -0.95 3.07
CA GLY A 51 -9.09 -1.53 4.27
C GLY A 51 -9.28 -3.05 4.38
N THR A 52 -10.44 -3.56 3.95
CA THR A 52 -10.71 -5.00 3.91
C THR A 52 -9.80 -5.71 2.90
N CYS A 53 -9.61 -5.12 1.72
CA CYS A 53 -8.64 -5.63 0.75
C CYS A 53 -7.22 -5.64 1.33
N CYS A 54 -6.82 -4.60 2.06
CA CYS A 54 -5.52 -4.56 2.73
C CYS A 54 -5.35 -5.67 3.77
N ILE A 55 -6.41 -6.02 4.53
CA ILE A 55 -6.39 -7.18 5.44
C ILE A 55 -6.11 -8.47 4.67
N ILE A 56 -6.87 -8.70 3.59
CA ILE A 56 -6.73 -9.92 2.78
C ILE A 56 -5.30 -10.03 2.23
N ILE A 57 -4.77 -8.94 1.67
CA ILE A 57 -3.40 -8.90 1.16
C ILE A 57 -2.39 -9.15 2.29
N GLY A 58 -2.57 -8.52 3.46
CA GLY A 58 -1.70 -8.72 4.62
C GLY A 58 -1.65 -10.18 5.08
N VAL A 59 -2.81 -10.84 5.16
CA VAL A 59 -2.92 -12.27 5.48
C VAL A 59 -2.23 -13.12 4.42
N VAL A 60 -2.49 -12.88 3.13
CA VAL A 60 -1.86 -13.61 2.03
C VAL A 60 -0.34 -13.47 2.10
N MET A 61 0.20 -12.26 2.25
CA MET A 61 1.64 -12.03 2.39
C MET A 61 2.22 -12.77 3.60
N PHE A 62 1.52 -12.80 4.73
CA PHE A 62 1.97 -13.53 5.91
C PHE A 62 2.04 -15.05 5.69
N LEU A 63 1.07 -15.62 4.96
CA LEU A 63 1.04 -17.05 4.62
C LEU A 63 2.12 -17.44 3.61
N LEU A 64 2.56 -16.53 2.75
CA LEU A 64 3.60 -16.76 1.73
C LEU A 64 5.03 -16.78 2.30
N ARG A 65 5.21 -16.51 3.59
CA ARG A 65 6.54 -16.40 4.24
C ARG A 65 7.37 -17.68 4.24
N ASP A 66 6.71 -18.84 4.17
CA ASP A 66 7.34 -20.15 4.29
C ASP A 66 7.30 -20.92 2.96
N LEU A 67 7.18 -20.22 1.83
CA LEU A 67 7.36 -20.79 0.50
C LEU A 67 8.80 -21.25 0.25
N ASP A 68 8.95 -22.22 -0.65
CA ASP A 68 10.26 -22.55 -1.22
C ASP A 68 10.86 -21.35 -1.96
N LEU A 69 12.19 -21.30 -2.05
CA LEU A 69 12.90 -20.14 -2.57
C LEU A 69 12.49 -19.82 -4.02
N ALA A 70 12.36 -20.83 -4.88
CA ALA A 70 12.06 -20.63 -6.29
C ALA A 70 10.67 -20.00 -6.49
N LEU A 71 9.66 -20.51 -5.78
CA LEU A 71 8.32 -19.96 -5.80
C LEU A 71 8.25 -18.58 -5.13
N ALA A 72 8.93 -18.40 -4.00
CA ALA A 72 9.02 -17.12 -3.30
C ALA A 72 9.55 -16.01 -4.22
N LYS A 73 10.62 -16.27 -4.98
CA LYS A 73 11.16 -15.31 -5.95
C LYS A 73 10.14 -14.92 -7.02
N ARG A 74 9.44 -15.90 -7.61
CA ARG A 74 8.41 -15.62 -8.64
C ARG A 74 7.29 -14.74 -8.09
N VAL A 75 6.82 -15.04 -6.89
CA VAL A 75 5.79 -14.24 -6.22
C VAL A 75 6.30 -12.83 -5.92
N LEU A 76 7.52 -12.68 -5.39
CA LEU A 76 8.11 -11.37 -5.11
C LEU A 76 8.30 -10.54 -6.37
N LEU A 77 8.69 -11.13 -7.50
CA LEU A 77 8.79 -10.41 -8.77
C LEU A 77 7.42 -9.93 -9.28
N GLY A 78 6.38 -10.78 -9.18
CA GLY A 78 5.00 -10.40 -9.54
C GLY A 78 4.43 -9.31 -8.65
N VAL A 79 4.62 -9.43 -7.32
CA VAL A 79 4.23 -8.41 -6.34
C VAL A 79 5.00 -7.12 -6.57
N GLY A 80 6.32 -7.19 -6.70
CA GLY A 80 7.19 -6.02 -6.94
C GLY A 80 6.83 -5.28 -8.22
N GLY A 81 6.54 -5.99 -9.32
CA GLY A 81 6.06 -5.36 -10.55
C GLY A 81 4.71 -4.65 -10.38
N SER A 82 3.80 -5.24 -9.61
CA SER A 82 2.51 -4.62 -9.29
C SER A 82 2.69 -3.37 -8.39
N LEU A 83 3.64 -3.41 -7.46
CA LEU A 83 3.98 -2.29 -6.60
C LEU A 83 4.57 -1.11 -7.38
N VAL A 84 5.36 -1.34 -8.43
CA VAL A 84 5.83 -0.26 -9.33
C VAL A 84 4.66 0.49 -9.97
N ILE A 85 3.62 -0.24 -10.40
CA ILE A 85 2.41 0.38 -10.97
C ILE A 85 1.69 1.19 -9.90
N LEU A 86 1.58 0.66 -8.68
CA LEU A 86 0.97 1.36 -7.55
C LEU A 86 1.74 2.65 -7.20
N ASP A 87 3.07 2.61 -7.17
CA ASP A 87 3.93 3.77 -6.93
C ASP A 87 3.69 4.85 -7.99
N ALA A 88 3.61 4.47 -9.26
CA ALA A 88 3.33 5.40 -10.36
C ALA A 88 1.96 6.07 -10.20
N ILE A 89 0.92 5.30 -9.85
CA ILE A 89 -0.43 5.83 -9.58
C ILE A 89 -0.41 6.77 -8.38
N LEU A 90 0.30 6.41 -7.31
CA LEU A 90 0.40 7.22 -6.11
C LEU A 90 1.10 8.55 -6.39
N ILE A 91 2.20 8.53 -7.14
CA ILE A 91 2.93 9.75 -7.54
C ILE A 91 2.05 10.61 -8.45
N ALA A 92 1.39 10.01 -9.44
CA ALA A 92 0.50 10.74 -10.35
C ALA A 92 -0.68 11.40 -9.62
N THR A 93 -1.30 10.67 -8.68
CA THR A 93 -2.39 11.19 -7.85
C THR A 93 -1.92 12.33 -6.96
N ASN A 94 -0.73 12.20 -6.34
CA ASN A 94 -0.15 13.27 -5.52
C ASN A 94 0.17 14.52 -6.33
N ASN A 95 0.79 14.37 -7.50
CA ASN A 95 1.07 15.50 -8.38
C ASN A 95 -0.22 16.19 -8.85
N SER A 96 -1.26 15.41 -9.14
CA SER A 96 -2.59 15.95 -9.48
C SER A 96 -3.19 16.75 -8.31
N ALA A 97 -3.10 16.23 -7.09
CA ALA A 97 -3.58 16.92 -5.89
C ALA A 97 -2.79 18.22 -5.63
N MET A 98 -1.45 18.18 -5.71
CA MET A 98 -0.58 19.35 -5.59
C MET A 98 -0.93 20.46 -6.58
N ASN A 99 -1.21 20.10 -7.83
CA ASN A 99 -1.50 21.08 -8.88
C ASN A 99 -2.91 21.67 -8.76
N LYS A 100 -3.89 20.90 -8.30
CA LYS A 100 -5.29 21.33 -8.21
C LYS A 100 -5.60 22.03 -6.88
N PHE A 101 -4.95 21.60 -5.80
CA PHE A 101 -5.20 22.05 -4.43
C PHE A 101 -3.86 22.33 -3.73
N PRO A 102 -3.09 23.34 -4.21
CA PRO A 102 -1.73 23.60 -3.73
C PRO A 102 -1.67 24.00 -2.25
N ASP A 103 -2.72 24.63 -1.74
CA ASP A 103 -2.81 25.09 -0.36
C ASP A 103 -3.39 24.03 0.60
N GLU A 104 -3.71 22.83 0.09
CA GLU A 104 -4.30 21.72 0.85
C GLU A 104 -3.35 20.51 0.89
N PRO A 105 -2.19 20.59 1.58
CA PRO A 105 -1.23 19.50 1.64
C PRO A 105 -1.79 18.24 2.30
N MET A 106 -2.89 18.35 3.04
CA MET A 106 -3.60 17.22 3.64
C MET A 106 -4.26 16.29 2.61
N LEU A 107 -4.49 16.75 1.38
CA LEU A 107 -5.00 15.92 0.27
C LEU A 107 -3.89 15.10 -0.41
N GLN A 108 -2.65 15.32 -0.02
CA GLN A 108 -1.48 14.61 -0.53
C GLN A 108 -1.09 13.49 0.45
N THR A 109 -0.57 12.41 -0.10
CA THR A 109 0.13 11.39 0.67
C THR A 109 1.42 12.00 1.22
N PRO A 110 1.70 11.90 2.53
CA PRO A 110 2.93 12.42 3.11
C PRO A 110 4.16 11.84 2.40
N LEU A 111 5.11 12.70 2.02
CA LEU A 111 6.35 12.29 1.33
C LEU A 111 7.10 11.12 2.01
N PRO A 112 7.20 11.05 3.36
CA PRO A 112 7.80 9.88 4.00
C PRO A 112 7.08 8.56 3.69
N ALA A 113 5.76 8.58 3.54
CA ALA A 113 4.98 7.40 3.17
C ALA A 113 5.20 7.02 1.69
N VAL A 114 5.34 8.01 0.80
CA VAL A 114 5.71 7.78 -0.61
C VAL A 114 7.08 7.14 -0.73
N ALA A 115 8.07 7.66 0.01
CA ALA A 115 9.42 7.11 0.03
C ALA A 115 9.43 5.67 0.58
N LEU A 116 8.60 5.38 1.59
CA LEU A 116 8.46 4.03 2.15
C LEU A 116 7.85 3.05 1.15
N TRP A 117 6.83 3.45 0.39
CA TRP A 117 6.27 2.65 -0.70
C TRP A 117 7.34 2.29 -1.74
N ILE A 118 8.06 3.29 -2.26
CA ILE A 118 9.14 3.09 -3.24
C ILE A 118 10.24 2.19 -2.66
N GLY A 119 10.61 2.41 -1.40
CA GLY A 119 11.62 1.61 -0.70
C GLY A 119 11.21 0.14 -0.56
N LEU A 120 9.95 -0.12 -0.22
CA LEU A 120 9.39 -1.48 -0.17
C LEU A 120 9.37 -2.12 -1.55
N THR A 121 8.94 -1.39 -2.59
CA THR A 121 8.97 -1.86 -3.98
C THR A 121 10.38 -2.26 -4.40
N ALA A 122 11.37 -1.39 -4.17
CA ALA A 122 12.76 -1.65 -4.49
C ALA A 122 13.30 -2.87 -3.71
N TYR A 123 12.98 -2.96 -2.41
CA TYR A 123 13.39 -4.09 -1.58
C TYR A 123 12.77 -5.41 -2.06
N THR A 124 11.48 -5.41 -2.40
CA THR A 124 10.76 -6.56 -2.93
C THR A 124 11.36 -7.05 -4.23
N LEU A 125 11.59 -6.17 -5.19
CA LEU A 125 12.22 -6.51 -6.47
C LEU A 125 13.65 -7.00 -6.27
N TYR A 126 14.45 -6.30 -5.47
CA TYR A 126 15.84 -6.67 -5.18
C TYR A 126 15.92 -8.11 -4.68
N VAL A 127 15.16 -8.46 -3.63
CA VAL A 127 15.15 -9.83 -3.09
C VAL A 127 14.59 -10.83 -4.11
N GLY A 128 13.56 -10.44 -4.89
CA GLY A 128 13.03 -11.27 -5.96
C GLY A 128 14.07 -11.66 -7.01
N PHE A 129 15.01 -10.77 -7.33
CA PHE A 129 16.10 -11.03 -8.27
C PHE A 129 17.28 -11.77 -7.63
N THR A 130 17.73 -11.31 -6.45
CA THR A 130 19.03 -11.69 -5.89
C THR A 130 18.99 -12.74 -4.79
N ALA A 131 17.81 -13.22 -4.38
CA ALA A 131 17.77 -14.29 -3.39
C ALA A 131 18.38 -15.59 -3.97
N GLU A 132 19.28 -16.19 -3.21
CA GLU A 132 19.98 -17.45 -3.48
C GLU A 132 19.77 -18.39 -2.28
N ASP A 133 20.01 -19.69 -2.47
CA ASP A 133 19.86 -20.73 -1.42
C ASP A 133 20.92 -20.59 -0.31
#